data_AF-A0A8S1BVH6-F1
#
_entry.id   AF-A0A8S1BVH6-F1
#
_cell.length_a   1.000
_cell.length_b   1.000
_cell.length_c   1.000
_cell.angle_alpha   90.00
_cell.angle_beta   90.00
_cell.angle_gamma   90.00
#
_symmetry.space_group_name_H-M   'P 1'
#
loop_
_entity.id
_entity.type
_entity.pdbx_description
1 polymer ?
#
loop_
_entity_poly.entity_id
_entity_poly.type
_entity_poly.pdbx_seq_one_letter_code
_entity_poly.pdbx_strand_id
1 'polypeptide(L)'
;MLSHQLKQFKIDGEKTIIQNPSDAQKKEHEKFEIGPNEVYAMDVLISTGDGIGREGDARVSIFKKTEETYQLKLKASRMFYAEISNKYGTMPFNIRLLPEEGKARMGVVECLNHKLIDAFQVLYEKPNELVAHFKFTVLLMPNGPHRITGYNFEPEFYHSELTVEDEEIKSLLNQSANPKAAKKKKKKAGKALAGEVGEEKSEADA
;
A
#
# COMPACT_ATOMS: atom_id res chain seq x y z
N MET A 1 -10.80 -3.55 3.11
CA MET A 1 -9.82 -2.63 2.49
C MET A 1 -9.06 -3.36 1.38
N LEU A 2 -8.55 -2.64 0.38
CA LEU A 2 -7.90 -3.22 -0.80
C LEU A 2 -6.42 -2.80 -0.87
N SER A 3 -5.54 -3.79 -0.98
CA SER A 3 -4.18 -3.59 -1.49
C SER A 3 -4.20 -3.70 -3.01
N HIS A 4 -3.55 -2.79 -3.72
CA HIS A 4 -3.68 -2.69 -5.18
C HIS A 4 -2.40 -3.11 -5.91
N GLN A 5 -2.56 -3.77 -7.05
CA GLN A 5 -1.51 -3.84 -8.06
C GLN A 5 -1.22 -2.43 -8.60
N LEU A 6 0.05 -2.11 -8.74
CA LEU A 6 0.52 -0.87 -9.34
C LEU A 6 1.00 -1.12 -10.77
N LYS A 7 0.61 -0.25 -11.70
CA LYS A 7 1.11 -0.21 -13.08
C LYS A 7 1.54 1.21 -13.42
N GLN A 8 2.17 1.38 -14.58
CA GLN A 8 2.53 2.72 -15.06
C GLN A 8 1.26 3.57 -15.16
N PHE A 9 1.26 4.72 -14.48
CA PHE A 9 0.13 5.66 -14.40
C PHE A 9 -1.19 5.08 -13.86
N LYS A 10 -1.17 3.94 -13.16
CA LYS A 10 -2.36 3.34 -12.54
C LYS A 10 -2.04 2.84 -11.13
N ILE A 11 -2.63 3.48 -10.12
CA ILE A 11 -2.42 3.17 -8.69
C ILE A 11 -3.36 2.06 -8.17
N ASP A 12 -4.42 1.79 -8.90
CA ASP A 12 -5.52 0.87 -8.59
C ASP A 12 -5.70 -0.11 -9.76
N GLY A 13 -4.71 -0.98 -9.93
CA GLY A 13 -4.82 -2.10 -10.85
C GLY A 13 -5.95 -3.06 -10.47
N GLU A 14 -6.36 -3.88 -11.44
CA GLU A 14 -7.47 -4.83 -11.31
C GLU A 14 -7.21 -5.91 -10.25
N LYS A 15 -5.97 -6.41 -10.18
CA LYS A 15 -5.56 -7.38 -9.15
C LYS A 15 -5.46 -6.68 -7.81
N THR A 16 -6.34 -7.05 -6.88
CA THR A 16 -6.43 -6.44 -5.56
C THR A 16 -6.50 -7.48 -4.46
N ILE A 17 -5.84 -7.26 -3.33
CA ILE A 17 -5.96 -8.15 -2.16
C ILE A 17 -6.96 -7.53 -1.21
N ILE A 18 -8.06 -8.23 -0.92
CA ILE A 18 -9.10 -7.78 -0.01
C ILE A 18 -8.92 -8.36 1.39
N GLN A 19 -8.90 -7.49 2.39
CA GLN A 19 -8.84 -7.86 3.81
C GLN A 19 -10.23 -7.84 4.43
N ASN A 20 -10.57 -8.90 5.19
CA ASN A 20 -11.84 -9.09 5.90
C ASN A 20 -13.09 -8.83 5.03
N PRO A 21 -13.23 -9.48 3.85
CA PRO A 21 -14.39 -9.26 2.98
C PRO A 21 -15.67 -9.83 3.60
N SER A 22 -16.81 -9.18 3.32
CA SER A 22 -18.12 -9.80 3.52
C SER A 22 -18.33 -10.95 2.53
N ASP A 23 -19.31 -11.84 2.78
CA ASP A 23 -19.62 -12.95 1.88
C ASP A 23 -20.00 -12.50 0.47
N ALA A 24 -20.66 -11.35 0.35
CA ALA A 24 -21.00 -10.76 -0.94
C ALA A 24 -19.72 -10.28 -1.66
N GLN A 25 -18.88 -9.51 -0.98
CA GLN A 25 -17.61 -9.03 -1.53
C GLN A 25 -16.70 -10.19 -1.95
N LYS A 26 -16.64 -11.26 -1.16
CA LYS A 26 -15.83 -12.44 -1.46
C LYS A 26 -16.30 -13.19 -2.72
N LYS A 27 -17.59 -13.13 -3.05
CA LYS A 27 -18.14 -13.74 -4.29
C LYS A 27 -17.86 -12.88 -5.52
N GLU A 28 -17.91 -11.56 -5.37
CA GLU A 28 -17.66 -10.60 -6.45
C GLU A 28 -16.17 -10.39 -6.71
N HIS A 29 -15.32 -10.61 -5.71
CA HIS A 29 -13.88 -10.43 -5.80
C HIS A 29 -13.24 -11.60 -6.58
N GLU A 30 -12.72 -11.29 -7.75
CA GLU A 30 -12.11 -12.27 -8.64
C GLU A 30 -10.81 -12.83 -8.05
N LYS A 31 -10.69 -14.17 -8.08
CA LYS A 31 -9.45 -14.84 -7.70
C LYS A 31 -8.42 -14.69 -8.80
N PHE A 32 -7.19 -14.38 -8.43
CA PHE A 32 -6.08 -14.27 -9.35
C PHE A 32 -4.84 -14.91 -8.75
N GLU A 33 -3.89 -15.24 -9.63
CA GLU A 33 -2.54 -15.60 -9.24
C GLU A 33 -1.61 -14.39 -9.31
N ILE A 34 -0.78 -14.27 -8.29
CA ILE A 34 0.28 -13.27 -8.22
C ILE A 34 1.44 -13.72 -9.10
N GLY A 35 1.84 -12.86 -10.04
CA GLY A 35 2.82 -13.17 -11.07
C GLY A 35 4.21 -12.53 -10.85
N PRO A 36 5.25 -13.01 -11.55
CA PRO A 36 6.54 -12.35 -11.57
C PRO A 36 6.46 -10.99 -12.29
N ASN A 37 7.31 -10.06 -11.87
CA ASN A 37 7.42 -8.68 -12.34
C ASN A 37 6.19 -7.80 -12.08
N GLU A 38 5.32 -8.23 -11.16
CA GLU A 38 4.23 -7.39 -10.68
C GLU A 38 4.67 -6.53 -9.49
N VAL A 39 3.98 -5.40 -9.29
CA VAL A 39 4.22 -4.48 -8.19
C VAL A 39 2.92 -4.30 -7.43
N TYR A 40 2.98 -4.32 -6.10
CA TYR A 40 1.80 -4.15 -5.24
C TYR A 40 2.05 -3.08 -4.18
N ALA A 41 1.05 -2.24 -3.92
CA ALA A 41 0.94 -1.45 -2.72
C ALA A 41 0.17 -2.27 -1.68
N MET A 42 0.91 -2.87 -0.75
CA MET A 42 0.36 -3.57 0.38
C MET A 42 -0.14 -2.57 1.40
N ASP A 43 -1.40 -2.72 1.78
CA ASP A 43 -2.14 -1.82 2.65
C ASP A 43 -2.79 -2.62 3.78
N VAL A 44 -2.25 -2.49 4.99
CA VAL A 44 -2.66 -3.25 6.16
C VAL A 44 -3.23 -2.27 7.19
N LEU A 45 -4.54 -2.37 7.42
CA LEU A 45 -5.23 -1.61 8.45
C LEU A 45 -5.83 -2.57 9.47
N ILE A 46 -5.53 -2.34 10.74
CA ILE A 46 -6.01 -3.14 11.86
C ILE A 46 -6.63 -2.20 12.89
N SER A 47 -7.81 -2.56 13.40
CA SER A 47 -8.54 -1.84 14.43
C SER A 47 -8.53 -2.61 15.73
N THR A 48 -8.52 -1.92 16.86
CA THR A 48 -8.83 -2.51 18.18
C THR A 48 -10.32 -2.79 18.38
N GLY A 49 -11.18 -2.16 17.56
CA GLY A 49 -12.63 -2.27 17.60
C GLY A 49 -13.21 -3.33 16.67
N ASP A 50 -14.30 -2.99 15.97
CA ASP A 50 -14.98 -3.92 15.04
C ASP A 50 -14.41 -3.89 13.61
N GLY A 51 -13.53 -2.95 13.32
CA GLY A 51 -12.85 -2.87 12.01
C GLY A 51 -13.78 -2.41 10.88
N ILE A 52 -14.93 -1.83 11.21
CA ILE A 52 -15.88 -1.30 10.24
C ILE A 52 -15.67 0.22 10.15
N GLY A 53 -15.10 0.66 9.03
CA GLY A 53 -14.95 2.09 8.74
C GLY A 53 -16.30 2.75 8.52
N ARG A 54 -16.56 3.86 9.21
CA ARG A 54 -17.79 4.65 9.14
C ARG A 54 -17.48 6.06 8.66
N GLU A 55 -18.34 6.62 7.84
CA GLU A 55 -18.23 8.02 7.48
C GLU A 55 -18.55 8.90 8.70
N GLY A 56 -17.80 10.00 8.84
CA GLY A 56 -18.03 11.02 9.85
C GLY A 56 -18.21 12.39 9.21
N ASP A 57 -18.04 13.45 9.99
CA ASP A 57 -18.30 14.82 9.53
C ASP A 57 -17.15 15.44 8.71
N ALA A 58 -16.03 14.73 8.56
CA ALA A 58 -14.89 15.25 7.85
C ALA A 58 -15.15 15.40 6.35
N ARG A 59 -14.79 16.57 5.84
CA ARG A 59 -14.89 16.86 4.40
C ARG A 59 -13.83 16.08 3.62
N VAL A 60 -14.28 15.42 2.56
CA VAL A 60 -13.37 14.80 1.59
C VAL A 60 -12.57 15.87 0.87
N SER A 61 -11.25 15.68 0.83
CA SER A 61 -10.31 16.57 0.14
C SER A 61 -9.41 15.86 -0.86
N ILE A 62 -9.44 14.52 -0.90
CA ILE A 62 -8.61 13.71 -1.78
C ILE A 62 -9.49 13.05 -2.84
N PHE A 63 -9.11 13.25 -4.10
CA PHE A 63 -9.83 12.74 -5.25
C PHE A 63 -8.86 12.13 -6.26
N LYS A 64 -9.36 11.29 -7.16
CA LYS A 64 -8.60 10.75 -8.29
C LYS A 64 -9.48 10.76 -9.54
N LYS A 65 -8.90 11.05 -10.70
CA LYS A 65 -9.59 10.94 -11.98
C LYS A 65 -9.90 9.49 -12.34
N THR A 66 -11.07 9.27 -12.92
CA THR A 66 -11.46 7.97 -13.50
C THR A 66 -11.18 7.95 -15.00
N GLU A 67 -11.52 6.83 -15.64
CA GLU A 67 -11.49 6.67 -17.10
C GLU A 67 -12.84 7.04 -17.76
N GLU A 68 -13.85 7.43 -16.95
CA GLU A 68 -15.18 7.80 -17.42
C GLU A 68 -15.16 9.09 -18.24
N THR A 69 -16.10 9.19 -19.18
CA THR A 69 -16.22 10.36 -20.05
C THR A 69 -17.61 10.97 -19.94
N TYR A 70 -17.65 12.29 -19.71
CA TYR A 70 -18.89 13.03 -19.57
C TYR A 70 -18.68 14.48 -20.03
N GLN A 71 -19.68 15.02 -20.72
CA GLN A 71 -19.66 16.41 -21.18
C GLN A 71 -20.16 17.35 -20.08
N LEU A 72 -19.22 17.88 -19.30
CA LEU A 72 -19.48 18.82 -18.20
C LEU A 72 -20.22 20.08 -18.68
N LYS A 73 -21.31 20.42 -18.00
CA LYS A 73 -22.21 21.53 -18.31
C LYS A 73 -21.74 22.84 -17.69
N LEU A 74 -21.21 22.82 -16.47
CA LEU A 74 -20.77 24.05 -15.80
C LEU A 74 -19.37 24.47 -16.27
N LYS A 75 -19.17 25.77 -16.46
CA LYS A 75 -17.86 26.35 -16.79
C LYS A 75 -16.83 26.05 -15.69
N ALA A 76 -17.23 26.14 -14.43
CA ALA A 76 -16.38 25.85 -13.28
C ALA A 76 -15.86 24.41 -13.31
N SER A 77 -16.73 23.43 -13.56
CA SER A 77 -16.36 22.02 -13.65
C SER A 77 -15.41 21.74 -14.81
N ARG A 78 -15.66 22.32 -16.00
CA ARG A 78 -14.74 22.18 -17.14
C ARG A 78 -13.34 22.71 -16.83
N MET A 79 -13.26 23.90 -16.21
CA MET A 79 -11.99 24.49 -15.81
C MET A 79 -11.27 23.62 -14.77
N PHE A 80 -11.99 23.17 -13.75
CA PHE A 80 -11.48 22.26 -12.71
C PHE A 80 -10.96 20.94 -13.32
N TYR A 81 -11.75 20.29 -14.17
CA TYR A 81 -11.39 19.00 -14.77
C TYR A 81 -10.17 19.11 -15.70
N ALA A 82 -10.06 20.21 -16.46
CA ALA A 82 -8.89 20.50 -17.27
C ALA A 82 -7.63 20.71 -16.42
N GLU A 83 -7.76 21.46 -15.32
CA GLU A 83 -6.65 21.72 -14.41
C GLU A 83 -6.12 20.44 -13.76
N ILE A 84 -6.99 19.59 -13.22
CA ILE A 84 -6.56 18.34 -12.59
C ILE A 84 -5.98 17.35 -13.62
N SER A 85 -6.54 17.32 -14.84
CA SER A 85 -6.04 16.45 -15.91
C SER A 85 -4.63 16.84 -16.33
N ASN A 86 -4.35 18.14 -16.42
CA ASN A 86 -3.03 18.64 -16.80
C ASN A 86 -2.00 18.49 -15.66
N LYS A 87 -2.40 18.75 -14.41
CA LYS A 87 -1.47 18.79 -13.27
C LYS A 87 -1.21 17.43 -12.63
N TYR A 88 -2.23 16.57 -12.52
CA TYR A 88 -2.16 15.31 -11.78
C TYR A 88 -2.41 14.07 -12.65
N GLY A 89 -2.99 14.24 -13.85
CA GLY A 89 -3.29 13.13 -14.75
C GLY A 89 -4.26 12.13 -14.12
N THR A 90 -3.82 10.88 -13.94
CA THR A 90 -4.57 9.80 -13.31
C THR A 90 -4.24 9.61 -11.83
N MET A 91 -3.30 10.39 -11.28
CA MET A 91 -2.87 10.24 -9.89
C MET A 91 -3.85 10.92 -8.92
N PRO A 92 -3.98 10.40 -7.69
CA PRO A 92 -4.74 11.09 -6.65
C PRO A 92 -4.17 12.48 -6.33
N PHE A 93 -5.03 13.41 -5.97
CA PHE A 93 -4.67 14.77 -5.64
C PHE A 93 -5.49 15.31 -4.48
N ASN A 94 -4.92 16.28 -3.77
CA ASN A 94 -5.63 17.03 -2.74
C ASN A 94 -6.19 18.34 -3.34
N ILE A 95 -7.48 18.59 -3.15
CA ILE A 95 -8.17 19.78 -3.66
C ILE A 95 -7.55 21.10 -3.15
N ARG A 96 -6.94 21.10 -1.97
CA ARG A 96 -6.26 22.26 -1.37
C ARG A 96 -5.01 22.70 -2.13
N LEU A 97 -4.45 21.83 -2.98
CA LEU A 97 -3.28 22.13 -3.82
C LEU A 97 -3.68 22.84 -5.13
N LEU A 98 -4.97 23.14 -5.31
CA LEU A 98 -5.48 23.94 -6.41
C LEU A 98 -5.46 25.43 -6.03
N PRO A 99 -5.11 26.34 -6.95
CA PRO A 99 -4.95 27.77 -6.66
C PRO A 99 -6.25 28.43 -6.17
N GLU A 100 -7.41 28.01 -6.70
CA GLU A 100 -8.71 28.60 -6.39
C GLU A 100 -9.65 27.58 -5.75
N GLU A 101 -9.44 27.31 -4.45
CA GLU A 101 -10.20 26.29 -3.72
C GLU A 101 -11.72 26.49 -3.79
N GLY A 102 -12.19 27.74 -3.70
CA GLY A 102 -13.62 28.07 -3.78
C GLY A 102 -14.26 27.63 -5.11
N LYS A 103 -13.58 27.84 -6.24
CA LYS A 103 -14.07 27.42 -7.56
C LYS A 103 -13.90 25.92 -7.77
N ALA A 104 -12.80 25.35 -7.26
CA ALA A 104 -12.58 23.90 -7.30
C ALA A 104 -13.70 23.14 -6.59
N ARG A 105 -14.14 23.60 -5.41
CA ARG A 105 -15.25 22.99 -4.66
C ARG A 105 -16.55 22.94 -5.48
N MET A 106 -16.85 23.98 -6.25
CA MET A 106 -18.03 23.98 -7.13
C MET A 106 -17.88 22.97 -8.27
N GLY A 107 -16.69 22.85 -8.86
CA GLY A 107 -16.43 21.93 -9.97
C GLY A 107 -16.43 20.45 -9.57
N VAL A 108 -16.02 20.15 -8.34
CA VAL A 108 -15.96 18.78 -7.80
C VAL A 108 -17.33 18.10 -7.78
N VAL A 109 -18.40 18.82 -7.42
CA VAL A 109 -19.74 18.24 -7.25
C VAL A 109 -20.24 17.60 -8.54
N GLU A 110 -20.15 18.31 -9.68
CA GLU A 110 -20.57 17.77 -10.97
C GLU A 110 -19.67 16.60 -11.40
N CYS A 111 -18.35 16.69 -11.16
CA CYS A 111 -17.41 15.64 -11.53
C CYS A 111 -17.66 14.34 -10.75
N LEU A 112 -17.98 14.42 -9.45
CA LEU A 112 -18.34 13.26 -8.62
C LEU A 112 -19.67 12.66 -9.08
N ASN A 113 -20.69 13.48 -9.28
CA ASN A 113 -22.03 13.02 -9.68
C ASN A 113 -22.02 12.25 -11.01
N HIS A 114 -21.11 12.63 -11.91
CA HIS A 114 -20.92 11.97 -13.21
C HIS A 114 -19.72 11.01 -13.24
N LYS A 115 -19.19 10.62 -12.08
CA LYS A 115 -18.11 9.63 -11.92
C LYS A 115 -16.83 9.93 -12.70
N LEU A 116 -16.57 11.20 -13.02
CA LEU A 116 -15.32 11.63 -13.66
C LEU A 116 -14.14 11.62 -12.68
N ILE A 117 -14.45 11.69 -11.38
CA ILE A 117 -13.50 11.55 -10.28
C ILE A 117 -14.09 10.66 -9.20
N ASP A 118 -13.22 9.94 -8.50
CA ASP A 118 -13.54 9.17 -7.31
C ASP A 118 -13.03 9.89 -6.05
N ALA A 119 -13.81 9.80 -4.98
CA ALA A 119 -13.52 10.37 -3.67
C ALA A 119 -12.84 9.34 -2.76
N PHE A 120 -11.78 9.76 -2.07
CA PHE A 120 -11.16 8.98 -1.01
C PHE A 120 -11.79 9.39 0.31
N GLN A 121 -12.84 8.66 0.70
CA GLN A 121 -13.61 8.96 1.90
C GLN A 121 -12.75 8.88 3.17
N VAL A 122 -13.01 9.80 4.11
CA VAL A 122 -12.40 9.76 5.44
C VAL A 122 -13.27 8.87 6.32
N LEU A 123 -12.70 7.74 6.73
CA LEU A 123 -13.38 6.74 7.54
C LEU A 123 -12.88 6.78 8.98
N TYR A 124 -13.80 6.53 9.91
CA TYR A 124 -13.59 6.52 11.35
C TYR A 124 -13.96 5.16 11.93
N GLU A 125 -13.26 4.79 13.00
CA GLU A 125 -13.76 3.85 13.99
C GLU A 125 -14.67 4.59 14.99
N LYS A 126 -15.36 3.82 15.83
CA LYS A 126 -16.01 4.24 17.07
C LYS A 126 -15.07 5.06 17.94
N PRO A 127 -15.63 5.97 18.75
CA PRO A 127 -14.86 6.72 19.73
C PRO A 127 -14.05 5.79 20.64
N ASN A 128 -12.83 6.22 20.97
CA ASN A 128 -11.87 5.53 21.84
C ASN A 128 -11.21 4.26 21.27
N GLU A 129 -11.46 3.92 20.01
CA GLU A 129 -10.73 2.84 19.32
C GLU A 129 -9.49 3.38 18.58
N LEU A 130 -8.51 2.50 18.37
CA LEU A 130 -7.27 2.80 17.67
C LEU A 130 -7.20 2.02 16.36
N VAL A 131 -6.70 2.69 15.31
CA VAL A 131 -6.43 2.06 14.02
C VAL A 131 -4.95 2.19 13.70
N ALA A 132 -4.29 1.05 13.54
CA ALA A 132 -2.91 0.97 13.07
C ALA A 132 -2.91 0.74 11.55
N HIS A 133 -2.08 1.48 10.83
CA HIS A 133 -1.99 1.41 9.38
C HIS A 133 -0.53 1.31 8.93
N PHE A 134 -0.20 0.21 8.24
CA PHE A 134 1.09 0.01 7.60
C PHE A 134 0.89 -0.13 6.09
N LYS A 135 1.59 0.73 5.35
CA LYS A 135 1.60 0.70 3.89
C LYS A 135 3.00 0.58 3.35
N PHE A 136 3.20 -0.31 2.39
CA PHE A 136 4.47 -0.48 1.72
C PHE A 136 4.31 -0.99 0.29
N THR A 137 5.30 -0.70 -0.54
CA THR A 137 5.34 -1.17 -1.93
C THR A 137 6.31 -2.33 -2.05
N VAL A 138 5.87 -3.40 -2.71
CA VAL A 138 6.66 -4.61 -2.96
C VAL A 138 6.76 -4.89 -4.46
N LEU A 139 7.97 -5.22 -4.91
CA LEU A 139 8.27 -5.64 -6.28
C LEU A 139 8.47 -7.16 -6.28
N LEU A 140 7.79 -7.86 -7.17
CA LEU A 140 7.88 -9.32 -7.27
C LEU A 140 8.90 -9.70 -8.33
N MET A 141 10.16 -9.79 -7.94
CA MET A 141 11.24 -10.12 -8.86
C MET A 141 11.41 -11.66 -8.95
N PRO A 142 12.05 -12.20 -10.01
CA PRO A 142 12.31 -13.65 -10.12
C PRO A 142 13.07 -14.27 -8.94
N ASN A 143 13.84 -13.45 -8.21
CA ASN A 143 14.58 -13.85 -7.01
C ASN A 143 13.79 -13.69 -5.70
N GLY A 144 12.52 -13.27 -5.74
CA GLY A 144 11.63 -13.09 -4.60
C GLY A 144 11.07 -11.67 -4.47
N PRO A 145 10.21 -11.43 -3.48
CA PRO A 145 9.66 -10.11 -3.22
C PRO A 145 10.73 -9.16 -2.66
N HIS A 146 10.71 -7.90 -3.11
CA HIS A 146 11.55 -6.81 -2.61
C HIS A 146 10.66 -5.67 -2.14
N ARG A 147 10.66 -5.44 -0.82
CA ARG A 147 10.02 -4.27 -0.23
C ARG A 147 10.91 -3.04 -0.47
N ILE A 148 10.37 -2.01 -1.11
CA ILE A 148 11.12 -0.77 -1.46
C ILE A 148 10.72 0.45 -0.64
N THR A 149 9.53 0.44 -0.04
CA THR A 149 9.04 1.49 0.85
C THR A 149 8.49 0.86 2.13
N GLY A 150 8.13 1.68 3.10
CA GLY A 150 7.51 1.24 4.34
C GLY A 150 8.03 2.02 5.53
N TYR A 151 7.39 1.79 6.68
CA TYR A 151 7.80 2.38 7.93
C TYR A 151 8.92 1.54 8.58
N ASN A 152 9.92 2.21 9.16
CA ASN A 152 10.91 1.56 10.02
C ASN A 152 10.27 1.35 11.39
N PHE A 153 9.62 0.20 11.53
CA PHE A 153 8.97 -0.19 12.78
C PHE A 153 10.02 -0.69 13.78
N GLU A 154 10.04 -0.10 14.97
CA GLU A 154 10.91 -0.46 16.09
C GLU A 154 10.07 -1.21 17.13
N PRO A 155 10.09 -2.57 17.14
CA PRO A 155 9.18 -3.36 17.98
C PRO A 155 9.40 -3.17 19.48
N GLU A 156 10.61 -2.77 19.87
CA GLU A 156 11.05 -2.60 21.26
C GLU A 156 10.24 -1.52 22.01
N PHE A 157 9.64 -0.57 21.30
CA PHE A 157 8.77 0.44 21.90
C PHE A 157 7.35 -0.05 22.18
N TYR A 158 6.96 -1.21 21.68
CA TYR A 158 5.59 -1.71 21.75
C TYR A 158 5.53 -2.98 22.61
N HIS A 159 4.96 -2.83 23.80
CA HIS A 159 4.75 -3.94 24.73
C HIS A 159 3.28 -4.36 24.67
N SER A 160 3.03 -5.63 24.39
CA SER A 160 1.70 -6.22 24.32
C SER A 160 1.62 -7.37 25.32
N GLU A 161 0.53 -7.45 26.08
CA GLU A 161 0.21 -8.60 26.92
C GLU A 161 -0.20 -9.81 26.08
N LEU A 162 -0.65 -9.58 24.85
CA LEU A 162 -1.07 -10.61 23.90
C LEU A 162 0.06 -10.95 22.92
N THR A 163 0.17 -12.22 22.58
CA THR A 163 1.08 -12.74 21.55
C THR A 163 0.33 -13.71 20.64
N VAL A 164 0.84 -13.90 19.42
CA VAL A 164 0.27 -14.91 18.50
C VAL A 164 0.56 -16.29 19.07
N GLU A 165 -0.47 -17.12 19.29
CA GLU A 165 -0.34 -18.45 19.89
C GLU A 165 -0.31 -19.59 18.85
N ASP A 166 -0.94 -19.39 17.70
CA ASP A 166 -1.03 -20.40 16.64
C ASP A 166 0.36 -20.76 16.07
N GLU A 167 0.69 -22.05 16.14
CA GLU A 167 2.02 -22.56 15.79
C GLU A 167 2.34 -22.45 14.29
N GLU A 168 1.33 -22.59 13.42
CA GLU A 168 1.53 -22.45 11.97
C GLU A 168 1.84 -21.00 11.60
N ILE A 169 1.11 -20.05 12.18
CA ILE A 169 1.33 -18.61 11.98
C ILE A 169 2.66 -18.18 12.60
N LYS A 170 3.01 -18.64 13.80
CA LYS A 170 4.33 -18.35 14.40
C LYS A 170 5.46 -18.84 13.50
N SER A 171 5.35 -20.06 12.97
CA SER A 171 6.33 -20.61 12.04
C SER A 171 6.45 -19.73 10.80
N LEU A 172 5.32 -19.29 10.22
CA LEU A 172 5.30 -18.40 9.06
C LEU A 172 5.92 -17.03 9.34
N LEU A 173 5.59 -16.39 10.46
CA LEU A 173 6.11 -15.06 10.83
C LEU A 173 7.63 -15.07 11.04
N ASN A 174 8.19 -16.19 11.47
CA ASN A 174 9.63 -16.37 11.63
C ASN A 174 10.37 -16.67 10.31
N GLN A 175 9.66 -16.89 9.21
CA GLN A 175 10.29 -17.11 7.91
C GLN A 175 10.77 -15.79 7.30
N SER A 176 11.90 -15.86 6.60
CA SER A 176 12.37 -14.73 5.82
C SER A 176 11.45 -14.48 4.63
N ALA A 177 10.98 -13.25 4.46
CA ALA A 177 10.21 -12.82 3.29
C ALA A 177 10.96 -13.03 1.96
N ASN A 178 12.29 -13.18 1.97
CA ASN A 178 13.08 -13.55 0.78
C ASN A 178 14.07 -14.69 1.08
N PRO A 179 13.61 -15.96 1.08
CA PRO A 179 14.44 -17.11 1.46
C PRO A 179 15.65 -17.32 0.54
N LYS A 180 15.52 -16.99 -0.76
CA LYS A 180 16.59 -17.13 -1.75
C LYS A 180 17.72 -16.13 -1.49
N ALA A 181 17.39 -14.88 -1.14
CA ALA A 181 18.38 -13.88 -0.75
C ALA A 181 19.05 -14.23 0.58
N ALA A 182 18.29 -14.74 1.57
CA ALA A 182 18.82 -15.17 2.85
C ALA A 182 19.83 -16.32 2.71
N LYS A 183 19.53 -17.33 1.88
CA LYS A 183 20.48 -18.43 1.57
C LYS A 183 21.75 -17.93 0.88
N LYS A 184 21.64 -16.95 -0.04
CA LYS A 184 22.81 -16.37 -0.73
C LYS A 184 23.69 -15.54 0.22
N LYS A 185 23.09 -14.79 1.17
CA LYS A 185 23.81 -14.09 2.24
C LYS A 185 24.52 -15.06 3.19
N LYS A 186 23.85 -16.12 3.66
CA LYS A 186 24.49 -17.17 4.49
C LYS A 186 25.66 -17.86 3.76
N LYS A 187 25.52 -18.15 2.45
CA LYS A 187 26.60 -18.76 1.66
C LYS A 187 27.79 -17.82 1.42
N LYS A 188 27.56 -16.51 1.32
CA LYS A 188 28.64 -15.50 1.26
C LYS A 188 29.32 -15.32 2.61
N ALA A 189 28.58 -15.27 3.71
CA ALA A 189 29.13 -15.20 5.06
C ALA A 189 29.97 -16.43 5.42
N GLY A 190 29.50 -17.64 5.07
CA GLY A 190 30.28 -18.88 5.26
C GLY A 190 31.54 -18.96 4.39
N LYS A 191 31.58 -18.28 3.24
CA LYS A 191 32.82 -18.16 2.42
C LYS A 191 33.80 -17.12 2.98
N ALA A 192 33.30 -16.06 3.63
CA ALA A 192 34.16 -15.07 4.29
C ALA A 192 34.82 -15.66 5.54
N LEU A 193 34.07 -16.41 6.35
CA LEU A 193 34.60 -17.11 7.53
C LEU A 193 35.61 -18.22 7.21
N ALA A 194 35.52 -18.84 6.02
CA ALA A 194 36.50 -19.84 5.57
C ALA A 194 37.79 -19.21 4.99
N GLY A 195 37.79 -17.90 4.72
CA GLY A 195 38.96 -17.18 4.21
C GLY A 195 39.91 -16.69 5.30
N GLU A 196 39.45 -16.54 6.55
CA GLU A 196 40.26 -16.04 7.68
C GLU A 196 41.03 -17.12 8.45
N VAL A 197 40.78 -18.42 8.21
CA VAL A 197 41.48 -19.53 8.91
C VAL A 197 42.70 -20.06 8.11
N GLY A 198 43.03 -19.45 6.96
CA GLY A 198 44.06 -19.93 6.04
C GLY A 198 45.45 -19.27 6.15
N GLU A 199 45.61 -18.18 6.90
CA GLU A 199 46.86 -17.41 7.01
C GLU A 199 47.35 -17.30 8.46
N GLU A 200 47.61 -18.42 9.12
CA GLU A 200 48.41 -18.42 10.34
C GLU A 200 49.12 -19.78 10.50
N LYS A 201 50.14 -20.02 9.68
CA LYS A 201 51.25 -20.96 9.92
C LYS A 201 52.26 -20.92 8.77
N SER A 202 53.23 -20.01 8.85
CA SER A 202 54.64 -20.26 8.51
C SER A 202 55.46 -18.99 8.70
N GLU A 203 55.89 -18.73 9.93
CA GLU A 203 57.07 -17.91 10.16
C GLU A 203 57.86 -18.52 11.32
N ALA A 204 58.75 -19.44 10.96
CA ALA A 204 59.87 -19.92 11.77
C ALA A 204 61.00 -20.31 10.81
N ASP A 205 62.20 -19.82 11.13
CA ASP A 205 63.52 -20.11 10.55
C ASP A 205 63.93 -19.41 9.24
N ALA A 206 64.56 -18.24 9.37
CA ALA A 206 65.97 -17.99 8.99
C ALA A 206 66.42 -16.57 9.42
#